data_AF-A0AA38C301-F1
#
_entry.id   AF-A0AA38C301-F1
#
_cell.length_a   1.000
_cell.length_b   1.000
_cell.length_c   1.000
_cell.angle_alpha   90.00
_cell.angle_beta   90.00
_cell.angle_gamma   90.00
#
_symmetry.space_group_name_H-M   'P 1'
#
loop_
_entity.id
_entity.type
_entity.pdbx_description
1 polymer ?
#
loop_
_entity_poly.entity_id
_entity_poly.type
_entity_poly.pdbx_seq_one_letter_code
_entity_poly.pdbx_strand_id
1 'polypeptide(L)'
;VFECVTSDGYLRAKLYRLGRWFEFPPHVKSVLFNTLEEAKSCLAMMEQYDYGSILSVMDSLVTHLARSKLLRHDEVDVRLMVITCISEVTRIIAPSLLYNETTMEEVYEIMIGSFQKL
;
A
#
# COMPACT_ATOMS: atom_id res chain seq x y z
N VAL A 1 0.23 -1.80 -31.50
CA VAL A 1 1.12 -2.37 -30.45
C VAL A 1 2.07 -1.29 -29.93
N PHE A 2 1.51 -0.16 -29.45
CA PHE A 2 2.27 0.96 -28.90
C PHE A 2 1.32 1.73 -27.97
N GLU A 3 1.03 1.20 -26.78
CA GLU A 3 0.33 1.98 -25.74
C GLU A 3 0.49 1.44 -24.30
N CYS A 4 1.09 0.27 -24.06
CA CYS A 4 1.26 -0.27 -22.69
C CYS A 4 2.55 0.16 -21.95
N VAL A 5 3.54 0.79 -22.60
CA VAL A 5 4.86 1.02 -21.96
C VAL A 5 4.91 2.34 -21.16
N THR A 6 3.99 3.27 -21.37
CA THR A 6 4.04 4.60 -20.73
C THR A 6 3.24 4.72 -19.44
N SER A 7 2.14 3.97 -19.28
CA SER A 7 1.32 4.01 -18.05
C SER A 7 2.03 3.31 -16.89
N ASP A 8 2.56 2.11 -17.10
CA ASP A 8 3.18 1.31 -16.05
C ASP A 8 4.46 1.95 -15.48
N GLY A 9 5.32 2.50 -16.36
CA GLY A 9 6.51 3.23 -15.94
C GLY A 9 6.20 4.46 -15.10
N TYR A 10 5.15 5.20 -15.44
CA TYR A 10 4.68 6.34 -14.65
C TYR A 10 4.15 5.89 -13.29
N LEU A 11 3.33 4.83 -13.24
CA LEU A 11 2.78 4.28 -11.99
C LEU A 11 3.90 3.84 -11.05
N ARG A 12 4.90 3.11 -11.59
CA ARG A 12 6.07 2.69 -10.81
C ARG A 12 6.83 3.89 -10.24
N ALA A 13 7.18 4.87 -11.05
CA ALA A 13 7.92 6.05 -10.59
C ALA A 13 7.15 6.80 -9.50
N LYS A 14 5.82 6.89 -9.63
CA LYS A 14 4.95 7.53 -8.65
C LYS A 14 4.89 6.74 -7.34
N LEU A 15 4.71 5.43 -7.40
CA LEU A 15 4.68 4.56 -6.23
C LEU A 15 6.01 4.53 -5.48
N TYR A 16 7.14 4.56 -6.19
CA TYR A 16 8.46 4.71 -5.58
C TYR A 16 8.55 5.98 -4.73
N ARG A 17 8.09 7.12 -5.28
CA ARG A 17 8.08 8.41 -4.57
C ARG A 17 7.15 8.40 -3.35
N LEU A 18 5.96 7.82 -3.50
CA LEU A 18 5.00 7.68 -2.41
C LEU A 18 5.55 6.79 -1.29
N GLY A 19 6.19 5.67 -1.64
CA GLY A 19 6.88 4.81 -0.69
C GLY A 19 7.88 5.58 0.16
N ARG A 20 8.75 6.39 -0.47
CA ARG A 20 9.70 7.27 0.25
C ARG A 20 9.01 8.31 1.12
N TRP A 21 7.87 8.86 0.68
CA TRP A 21 7.11 9.82 1.46
C TRP A 21 6.54 9.22 2.75
N PHE A 22 6.09 7.95 2.71
CA PHE A 22 5.62 7.21 3.89
C PHE A 22 6.74 6.83 4.87
N GLU A 23 8.00 7.12 4.57
CA GLU A 23 9.08 7.00 5.54
C GLU A 23 8.84 7.94 6.73
N PHE A 24 8.35 9.15 6.43
CA PHE A 24 8.05 10.22 7.39
C PHE A 24 6.66 10.82 7.11
N PRO A 25 5.57 10.09 7.37
CA PRO A 25 4.25 10.56 7.03
C PRO A 25 3.86 11.77 7.90
N PRO A 26 3.16 12.77 7.34
CA PRO A 26 2.75 13.97 8.04
C PRO A 26 1.72 13.63 9.11
N HIS A 27 1.65 14.49 10.13
CA HIS A 27 0.67 14.36 11.21
C HIS A 27 -0.74 14.82 10.80
N VAL A 28 -0.88 15.52 9.68
CA VAL A 28 -2.17 16.04 9.22
C VAL A 28 -2.97 14.91 8.55
N LYS A 29 -4.08 14.49 9.18
CA LYS A 29 -4.96 13.39 8.72
C LYS A 29 -5.32 13.51 7.24
N SER A 30 -5.83 14.66 6.81
CA SER A 30 -6.32 14.84 5.43
C SER A 30 -5.21 14.69 4.39
N VAL A 31 -4.02 15.22 4.68
CA VAL A 31 -2.85 15.09 3.79
C VAL A 31 -2.42 13.63 3.72
N LEU A 32 -2.31 12.95 4.86
CA LEU A 32 -1.97 11.52 4.91
C LEU A 32 -2.99 10.67 4.14
N PHE A 33 -4.28 10.88 4.38
CA PHE A 33 -5.35 10.13 3.75
C PHE A 33 -5.36 10.30 2.23
N ASN A 34 -5.24 11.55 1.74
CA ASN A 34 -5.22 11.82 0.30
C ASN A 34 -3.99 11.19 -0.38
N THR A 35 -2.83 11.18 0.29
CA THR A 35 -1.64 10.50 -0.24
C THR A 35 -1.81 8.99 -0.29
N LEU A 36 -2.48 8.39 0.70
CA LEU A 36 -2.84 6.96 0.69
C LEU A 36 -3.85 6.63 -0.41
N GLU A 37 -4.85 7.49 -0.63
CA GLU A 37 -5.82 7.34 -1.72
C GLU A 37 -5.14 7.41 -3.11
N GLU A 38 -4.15 8.29 -3.25
CA GLU A 38 -3.32 8.39 -4.45
C GLU A 38 -2.50 7.10 -4.65
N ALA A 39 -1.88 6.58 -3.60
CA ALA A 39 -1.17 5.30 -3.64
C ALA A 39 -2.09 4.15 -4.03
N LYS A 40 -3.26 4.04 -3.39
CA LYS A 40 -4.30 3.05 -3.70
C LYS A 40 -4.72 3.13 -5.16
N SER A 41 -4.93 4.33 -5.70
CA SER A 41 -5.34 4.52 -7.09
C SER A 41 -4.26 4.06 -8.07
N CYS A 42 -2.98 4.31 -7.74
CA CYS A 42 -1.87 3.82 -8.55
C CYS A 42 -1.76 2.30 -8.50
N LEU A 43 -1.82 1.70 -7.30
CA LEU A 43 -1.76 0.25 -7.09
C LEU A 43 -2.90 -0.48 -7.81
N ALA A 44 -4.13 0.05 -7.75
CA ALA A 44 -5.29 -0.55 -8.40
C ALA A 44 -5.18 -0.65 -9.93
N MET A 45 -4.35 0.19 -10.56
CA MET A 45 -4.09 0.15 -12.00
C MET A 45 -2.96 -0.80 -12.39
N MET A 46 -2.22 -1.34 -11.43
CA MET A 46 -1.12 -2.26 -11.72
C MET A 46 -1.61 -3.68 -11.92
N GLU A 47 -1.05 -4.36 -12.93
CA GLU A 47 -1.20 -5.81 -13.10
C GLU A 47 -0.37 -6.57 -12.06
N GLN A 48 -0.45 -7.90 -12.11
CA GLN A 48 0.41 -8.74 -11.27
C GLN A 48 1.84 -8.79 -11.80
N TYR A 49 2.81 -8.85 -10.89
CA TYR A 49 4.23 -8.88 -11.18
C TYR A 49 4.95 -9.86 -10.28
N ASP A 50 5.94 -10.57 -10.84
CA ASP A 50 6.90 -11.31 -10.03
C ASP A 50 7.64 -10.34 -9.12
N TYR A 51 7.80 -10.69 -7.84
CA TYR A 51 8.34 -9.78 -6.83
C TYR A 51 9.70 -9.18 -7.25
N GLY A 52 10.59 -10.00 -7.80
CA GLY A 52 11.90 -9.54 -8.27
C GLY A 52 11.84 -8.45 -9.34
N SER A 53 10.80 -8.43 -10.17
CA SER A 53 10.64 -7.46 -11.26
C SER A 53 10.18 -6.06 -10.81
N ILE A 54 9.60 -5.98 -9.60
CA ILE A 54 9.01 -4.75 -9.05
C ILE A 54 9.61 -4.35 -7.69
N LEU A 55 10.53 -5.15 -7.16
CA LEU A 55 11.17 -4.96 -5.85
C LEU A 55 11.71 -3.52 -5.67
N SER A 56 12.44 -3.00 -6.66
CA SER A 56 13.05 -1.67 -6.59
C SER A 56 12.04 -0.53 -6.41
N VAL A 57 10.78 -0.79 -6.74
CA VAL A 57 9.67 0.17 -6.63
C VAL A 57 8.86 -0.06 -5.36
N MET A 58 8.57 -1.32 -5.05
CA MET A 58 7.64 -1.71 -3.99
C MET A 58 8.27 -1.81 -2.61
N ASP A 59 9.58 -2.05 -2.50
CA ASP A 59 10.24 -2.33 -1.22
C ASP A 59 10.00 -1.22 -0.17
N SER A 60 10.18 0.04 -0.58
CA SER A 60 9.93 1.17 0.32
C SER A 60 8.44 1.31 0.69
N LEU A 61 7.54 1.04 -0.24
CA LEU A 61 6.10 1.16 -0.01
C LEU A 61 5.61 0.05 0.93
N VAL A 62 5.98 -1.20 0.63
CA VAL A 62 5.71 -2.40 1.46
C VAL A 62 6.22 -2.18 2.88
N THR A 63 7.49 -1.80 3.01
CA THR A 63 8.12 -1.60 4.32
C THR A 63 7.40 -0.52 5.13
N HIS A 64 7.00 0.58 4.51
CA HIS A 64 6.44 1.72 5.24
C HIS A 64 4.95 1.56 5.57
N LEU A 65 4.14 0.95 4.68
CA LEU A 65 2.72 0.68 4.96
C LEU A 65 2.52 -0.22 6.18
N ALA A 66 3.42 -1.19 6.39
CA ALA A 66 3.36 -2.10 7.54
C ALA A 66 3.94 -1.53 8.84
N ARG A 67 4.46 -0.30 8.86
CA ARG A 67 4.95 0.30 10.10
C ARG A 67 3.78 0.63 11.03
N SER A 68 4.00 0.43 12.33
CA SER A 68 3.02 0.73 13.38
C SER A 68 2.44 2.14 13.31
N LYS A 69 3.22 3.14 12.88
CA LYS A 69 2.76 4.53 12.70
C LYS A 69 1.57 4.65 11.74
N LEU A 70 1.49 3.80 10.72
CA LEU A 70 0.38 3.77 9.75
C LEU A 70 -0.64 2.68 10.10
N LEU A 71 -0.16 1.47 10.39
CA LEU A 71 -1.02 0.32 10.66
C LEU A 71 -1.84 0.47 11.95
N ARG A 72 -1.27 1.15 12.96
CA ARG A 72 -1.92 1.44 14.26
C ARG A 72 -2.24 2.92 14.43
N HIS A 73 -2.46 3.65 13.32
CA HIS A 73 -2.85 5.06 13.37
C HIS A 73 -4.17 5.23 14.15
N ASP A 74 -4.35 6.32 14.91
CA ASP A 74 -5.52 6.49 15.80
C ASP A 74 -6.86 6.51 15.04
N GLU A 75 -6.85 7.15 13.86
CA GLU A 75 -8.02 7.27 12.98
C GLU A 75 -8.32 5.97 12.22
N VAL A 76 -9.55 5.44 12.38
CA VAL A 76 -10.01 4.19 11.74
C VAL A 76 -9.94 4.29 10.21
N ASP A 77 -10.39 5.40 9.62
CA ASP A 77 -10.40 5.58 8.16
C ASP A 77 -9.00 5.47 7.55
N VAL A 78 -8.00 6.01 8.26
CA VAL A 78 -6.59 5.94 7.84
C VAL A 78 -6.12 4.49 7.87
N ARG A 79 -6.41 3.75 8.94
CA ARG A 79 -6.04 2.32 9.03
C ARG A 79 -6.69 1.49 7.92
N LEU A 80 -7.97 1.72 7.61
CA LEU A 80 -8.67 1.02 6.54
C LEU A 80 -8.08 1.33 5.16
N MET A 81 -7.70 2.59 4.91
CA MET A 81 -7.04 2.96 3.67
C MET A 81 -5.64 2.32 3.56
N VAL A 82 -4.87 2.25 4.65
CA VAL A 82 -3.58 1.54 4.70
C VAL A 82 -3.77 0.06 4.37
N ILE A 83 -4.76 -0.59 4.98
CA ILE A 83 -5.09 -1.99 4.71
C ILE A 83 -5.50 -2.20 3.26
N THR A 84 -6.29 -1.27 2.70
CA THR A 84 -6.66 -1.32 1.27
C THR A 84 -5.41 -1.26 0.38
N CYS A 85 -4.44 -0.40 0.70
CA CYS A 85 -3.16 -0.35 -0.03
C CYS A 85 -2.37 -1.67 0.12
N ILE A 86 -2.33 -2.25 1.33
CA ILE A 86 -1.67 -3.53 1.60
C ILE A 86 -2.31 -4.68 0.80
N SER A 87 -3.64 -4.71 0.71
CA SER A 87 -4.38 -5.69 -0.09
C SER A 87 -4.05 -5.58 -1.57
N GLU A 88 -3.96 -4.37 -2.12
CA GLU A 88 -3.54 -4.17 -3.51
C GLU A 88 -2.08 -4.57 -3.77
N VAL A 89 -1.16 -4.22 -2.85
CA VAL A 89 0.23 -4.66 -2.93
C VAL A 89 0.32 -6.20 -2.92
N THR A 90 -0.48 -6.85 -2.07
CA THR A 90 -0.57 -8.31 -2.03
C THR A 90 -1.13 -8.87 -3.33
N ARG A 91 -2.17 -8.26 -3.91
CA ARG A 91 -2.72 -8.65 -5.23
C ARG A 91 -1.65 -8.58 -6.32
N ILE A 92 -0.88 -7.50 -6.37
CA ILE A 92 0.15 -7.28 -7.39
C ILE A 92 1.23 -8.34 -7.31
N ILE A 93 1.63 -8.76 -6.11
CA ILE A 93 2.81 -9.62 -5.92
C ILE A 93 2.44 -11.10 -5.71
N ALA A 94 1.15 -11.41 -5.54
CA ALA A 94 0.64 -12.77 -5.50
C ALA A 94 1.13 -13.56 -6.74
N PRO A 95 1.55 -14.82 -6.57
CA PRO A 95 1.44 -15.65 -5.37
C PRO A 95 2.59 -15.50 -4.35
N SER A 96 3.50 -14.53 -4.54
CA SER A 96 4.64 -14.34 -3.64
C SER A 96 4.22 -13.70 -2.31
N LEU A 97 4.87 -14.12 -1.23
CA LEU A 97 4.65 -13.56 0.11
C LEU A 97 5.57 -12.35 0.35
N LEU A 98 5.01 -11.28 0.90
CA LEU A 98 5.73 -10.03 1.23
C LEU A 98 5.77 -9.73 2.71
N TYR A 99 4.59 -9.79 3.32
CA TYR A 99 4.39 -9.52 4.73
C TYR A 99 4.47 -10.84 5.48
N ASN A 100 5.11 -10.82 6.64
CA ASN A 100 5.13 -12.00 7.51
C ASN A 100 3.74 -12.27 8.10
N GLU A 101 3.56 -13.46 8.66
CA GLU A 101 2.29 -13.91 9.25
C GLU A 101 1.78 -12.92 10.30
N THR A 102 2.65 -12.43 11.19
CA THR A 102 2.28 -11.47 12.24
C THR A 102 1.71 -10.17 11.68
N THR A 103 2.31 -9.63 10.60
CA THR A 103 1.82 -8.40 9.97
C THR A 103 0.46 -8.65 9.31
N MET A 104 0.28 -9.79 8.64
CA MET A 104 -0.98 -10.13 8.00
C MET A 104 -2.09 -10.42 9.02
N GLU A 105 -1.75 -11.06 10.14
CA GLU A 105 -2.68 -11.26 11.26
C GLU A 105 -3.20 -9.92 11.78
N GLU A 106 -2.33 -8.95 12.03
CA GLU A 106 -2.73 -7.60 12.47
C GLU A 106 -3.61 -6.89 11.41
N VAL A 107 -3.28 -7.03 10.13
CA VAL A 107 -4.10 -6.50 9.03
C VAL A 107 -5.50 -7.12 9.05
N TYR A 108 -5.61 -8.44 9.23
CA TYR A 108 -6.90 -9.12 9.29
C TYR A 108 -7.70 -8.76 10.54
N GLU A 109 -7.06 -8.64 11.71
CA GLU A 109 -7.71 -8.20 12.94
C GLU A 109 -8.33 -6.81 12.80
N ILE A 110 -7.60 -5.85 12.23
CA ILE A 110 -8.12 -4.50 12.01
C ILE A 110 -9.27 -4.53 10.99
N MET A 111 -9.14 -5.30 9.90
CA MET A 111 -10.19 -5.44 8.90
C MET A 111 -11.48 -6.02 9.53
N ILE A 112 -11.39 -7.13 10.25
CA ILE A 112 -12.52 -7.77 10.94
C ILE A 112 -13.13 -6.82 11.99
N GLY A 113 -12.28 -6.18 12.79
CA GLY A 113 -12.72 -5.23 13.83
C GLY A 113 -13.42 -3.99 13.26
N SER A 114 -13.17 -3.63 12.00
CA SER A 114 -13.90 -2.55 11.33
C SER A 114 -15.33 -2.93 10.96
N PHE A 115 -15.56 -4.17 10.52
CA PHE A 115 -16.89 -4.67 10.20
C PHE A 115 -17.78 -4.82 11.45
N GLN A 116 -17.19 -5.07 12.62
CA GLN A 116 -17.93 -5.12 13.89
C GLN A 116 -18.44 -3.75 14.37
N LYS A 117 -17.93 -2.64 13.79
CA LYS A 117 -18.29 -1.27 14.15
C LYS A 117 -19.28 -0.63 13.17
N LEU A 118 -19.72 -1.37 12.15
CA LEU A 118 -20.77 -1.00 11.20
C LEU A 118 -22.13 -1.51 11.69
#